data_AF-K9ZA30-F1
#
_entry.id   AF-K9ZA30-F1
#
_cell.length_a   1.000
_cell.length_b   1.000
_cell.length_c   1.000
_cell.angle_alpha   90.00
_cell.angle_beta   90.00
_cell.angle_gamma   90.00
#
_symmetry.space_group_name_H-M   'P 1'
#
loop_
_entity.id
_entity.type
_entity.pdbx_description
1 polymer ?
#
loop_
_entity_poly.entity_id
_entity_poly.type
_entity_poly.pdbx_seq_one_letter_code
_entity_poly.pdbx_strand_id
1 'polypeptide(L)'
;MQLFQINNNFPEADFWLINKSSIAQIGKPVKEYRSCLTGIKCNEQLILPSFGFYACLHLYQTGIWRGYGRSCINLVSLRIKDIRNVLNNYFVIQRR
;
A
#
# COMPACT_ATOMS: atom_id res chain seq x y z
N MET A 1 9.98 -15.08 -5.08
CA MET A 1 10.63 -13.76 -5.22
C MET A 1 9.75 -12.71 -4.56
N GLN A 2 10.29 -11.91 -3.63
CA GLN A 2 9.52 -10.86 -2.95
C GLN A 2 9.68 -9.54 -3.73
N LEU A 3 8.57 -9.03 -4.30
CA LEU A 3 8.55 -7.80 -5.10
C LEU A 3 8.65 -6.53 -4.23
N PHE A 4 8.10 -6.60 -3.02
CA PHE A 4 8.01 -5.46 -2.09
C PHE A 4 8.37 -5.89 -0.68
N GLN A 5 9.11 -5.04 0.03
CA GLN A 5 9.26 -5.10 1.48
C GLN A 5 8.24 -4.14 2.11
N ILE A 6 7.37 -4.65 2.97
CA ILE A 6 6.24 -3.90 3.53
C ILE A 6 6.30 -4.01 5.04
N ASN A 7 6.63 -2.89 5.70
CA ASN A 7 6.79 -2.81 7.14
C ASN A 7 6.02 -1.61 7.69
N ASN A 8 5.47 -1.73 8.90
CA ASN A 8 4.93 -0.57 9.63
C ASN A 8 6.09 0.27 10.15
N ASN A 9 5.90 1.61 10.20
CA ASN A 9 6.91 2.53 10.73
C ASN A 9 8.29 2.33 10.06
N PHE A 10 8.31 2.36 8.73
CA PHE A 10 9.52 2.09 7.95
C PHE A 10 10.04 3.36 7.29
N PRO A 11 10.96 4.11 7.92
CA PRO A 11 11.45 5.40 7.40
C PRO A 11 12.33 5.26 6.16
N GLU A 12 12.94 4.09 5.93
CA GLU A 12 13.77 3.80 4.76
C GLU A 12 12.97 3.24 3.57
N ALA A 13 11.65 3.41 3.60
CA ALA A 13 10.77 3.04 2.50
C ALA A 13 10.87 4.04 1.35
N ASP A 14 10.60 3.58 0.12
CA ASP A 14 10.49 4.47 -1.03
C ASP A 14 9.23 5.35 -0.97
N PHE A 15 8.14 4.80 -0.43
CA PHE A 15 6.89 5.50 -0.22
C PHE A 15 6.07 4.87 0.91
N TRP A 16 5.04 5.58 1.35
CA TRP A 16 4.16 5.15 2.43
C TRP A 16 2.71 5.06 2.00
N LEU A 17 1.97 4.24 2.74
CA LEU A 17 0.55 3.98 2.54
C LEU A 17 -0.21 4.27 3.83
N ILE A 18 -1.33 4.98 3.68
CA ILE A 18 -2.25 5.23 4.79
C ILE A 18 -2.96 3.94 5.16
N ASN A 19 -2.48 3.30 6.23
CA ASN A 19 -3.00 2.07 6.80
C ASN A 19 -4.08 2.29 7.86
N LYS A 20 -4.21 3.50 8.42
CA LYS A 20 -5.21 3.82 9.44
C LYS A 20 -5.75 5.24 9.24
N SER A 21 -6.96 5.34 8.67
CA SER A 21 -7.67 6.62 8.54
C SER A 21 -9.16 6.38 8.26
N SER A 22 -9.90 7.42 7.88
CA SER A 22 -11.25 7.28 7.34
C SER A 22 -11.26 6.46 6.04
N ILE A 23 -12.39 5.82 5.75
CA ILE A 23 -12.57 4.96 4.57
C ILE A 23 -12.29 5.66 3.23
N ALA A 24 -12.38 7.00 3.20
CA ALA A 24 -12.09 7.80 2.01
C ALA A 24 -10.57 7.94 1.75
N GLN A 25 -9.73 7.95 2.79
CA GLN A 25 -8.28 8.18 2.66
C GLN A 25 -7.46 6.88 2.88
N ILE A 26 -8.11 5.79 3.24
CA ILE A 26 -7.47 4.49 3.47
C ILE A 26 -6.80 3.98 2.18
N GLY A 27 -5.57 3.50 2.31
CA GLY A 27 -4.81 2.97 1.18
C GLY A 27 -4.30 4.04 0.20
N LYS A 28 -4.38 5.33 0.55
CA LYS A 28 -3.76 6.38 -0.27
C LYS A 28 -2.23 6.31 -0.13
N PRO A 29 -1.47 6.31 -1.23
CA PRO A 29 -0.02 6.43 -1.18
C PRO A 29 0.39 7.88 -0.92
N VAL A 30 1.43 8.07 -0.12
CA VAL A 30 2.01 9.37 0.22
C VAL A 30 3.53 9.29 0.16
N LYS A 31 4.17 10.41 -0.20
CA LYS A 31 5.63 10.56 -0.22
C LYS A 31 6.18 11.18 1.07
N GLU A 32 5.30 11.54 2.00
CA GLU A 32 5.68 12.09 3.29
C GLU A 32 5.63 10.97 4.34
N TYR A 33 6.76 10.77 5.01
CA TYR A 33 6.86 9.83 6.10
C TYR A 33 6.00 10.26 7.30
N ARG A 34 5.25 9.31 7.86
CA ARG A 34 4.68 9.41 9.21
C ARG A 34 4.78 8.05 9.88
N SER A 35 5.10 8.04 11.17
CA SER A 35 5.31 6.82 11.96
C SER A 35 4.11 5.87 11.97
N CYS A 36 2.90 6.40 11.85
CA CYS A 36 1.68 5.60 11.81
C CYS A 36 1.47 4.85 10.48
N LEU A 37 2.18 5.20 9.41
CA LEU A 37 1.96 4.68 8.07
C LEU A 37 2.69 3.35 7.84
N THR A 38 2.25 2.63 6.82
CA THR A 38 2.94 1.44 6.33
C THR A 38 3.89 1.85 5.21
N GLY A 39 5.19 1.61 5.38
CA GLY A 39 6.18 1.87 4.35
C GLY A 39 6.29 0.70 3.38
N ILE A 40 6.46 1.02 2.11
CA ILE A 40 6.71 0.08 1.03
C ILE A 40 8.05 0.41 0.40
N LYS A 41 8.96 -0.56 0.43
CA LYS A 41 10.23 -0.51 -0.29
C LYS A 41 10.16 -1.46 -1.47
N CYS A 42 10.39 -0.90 -2.65
CA CYS A 42 10.43 -1.65 -3.90
C CYS A 42 11.78 -2.34 -4.03
N ASN A 43 11.78 -3.56 -4.56
CA ASN A 43 13.02 -4.14 -5.02
C ASN A 43 13.36 -3.53 -6.38
N GLU A 44 14.36 -2.64 -6.43
CA GLU A 44 14.75 -1.88 -7.62
C GLU A 44 15.12 -2.78 -8.81
N GLN A 45 15.58 -4.01 -8.55
CA GLN A 45 15.90 -5.01 -9.58
C GLN A 45 14.66 -5.56 -10.30
N LEU A 46 13.48 -5.41 -9.69
CA LEU A 46 12.22 -5.97 -10.20
C LEU A 46 11.24 -4.89 -10.63
N ILE A 47 11.14 -3.79 -9.86
CA ILE A 47 10.14 -2.73 -10.04
C ILE A 47 10.74 -1.37 -9.69
N LEU A 48 10.50 -0.38 -10.56
CA LEU A 48 10.83 1.02 -10.28
C LEU A 48 9.98 1.57 -9.11
N PRO A 49 10.55 2.29 -8.13
CA PRO A 49 9.81 2.91 -7.03
C PRO A 49 8.66 3.81 -7.49
N SER A 50 8.90 4.62 -8.52
CA SER A 50 7.88 5.48 -9.14
C SER A 50 6.70 4.67 -9.68
N PHE A 51 6.97 3.51 -10.31
CA PHE A 51 5.93 2.64 -10.82
C PHE A 51 5.11 2.02 -9.67
N GLY A 52 5.78 1.56 -8.61
CA GLY A 52 5.13 1.06 -7.39
C GLY A 52 4.19 2.09 -6.77
N PHE A 53 4.61 3.35 -6.72
CA PHE A 53 3.78 4.46 -6.23
C PHE A 53 2.52 4.66 -7.08
N TYR A 54 2.65 4.75 -8.41
CA TYR A 54 1.50 4.93 -9.30
C TYR A 54 0.57 3.72 -9.32
N ALA A 55 1.10 2.50 -9.18
CA ALA A 55 0.29 1.29 -9.01
C ALA A 55 -0.57 1.38 -7.74
N CYS A 56 0.01 1.82 -6.62
CA CYS A 56 -0.75 2.03 -5.38
C CYS A 56 -1.78 3.16 -5.52
N LEU A 57 -1.47 4.20 -6.28
CA LEU A 57 -2.40 5.31 -6.56
C LEU A 57 -3.60 4.83 -7.37
N HIS A 58 -3.36 4.00 -8.38
CA HIS A 58 -4.42 3.37 -9.18
C HIS A 58 -5.30 2.44 -8.33
N LEU A 59 -4.70 1.60 -7.47
CA LEU A 59 -5.44 0.75 -6.52
C LEU A 59 -6.29 1.58 -5.54
N TYR A 60 -5.82 2.74 -5.14
CA TYR A 60 -6.59 3.69 -4.34
C TYR A 60 -7.78 4.28 -5.12
N GLN A 61 -7.56 4.70 -6.36
CA GLN A 61 -8.60 5.26 -7.22
C GLN A 61 -9.69 4.24 -7.57
N THR A 62 -9.34 2.97 -7.74
CA THR A 62 -10.30 1.88 -7.97
C THR A 62 -11.13 1.55 -6.72
N GLY A 63 -10.74 2.06 -5.54
CA GLY A 63 -11.49 1.87 -4.30
C GLY A 63 -11.34 0.48 -3.68
N ILE A 64 -10.40 -0.34 -4.16
CA ILE A 64 -10.15 -1.71 -3.65
C ILE A 64 -9.95 -1.73 -2.14
N TRP A 65 -9.22 -0.74 -1.60
CA TRP A 65 -8.93 -0.65 -0.17
C TRP A 65 -10.16 -0.51 0.73
N ARG A 66 -11.30 -0.04 0.20
CA ARG A 66 -12.55 0.08 0.95
C ARG A 66 -13.10 -1.29 1.36
N GLY A 67 -12.87 -2.34 0.56
CA GLY A 67 -13.30 -3.71 0.87
C GLY A 67 -12.39 -4.44 1.87
N TYR A 68 -11.11 -4.09 1.94
CA TYR A 68 -10.15 -4.68 2.87
C TYR A 68 -10.10 -3.97 4.23
N GLY A 69 -10.73 -2.80 4.32
CA GLY A 69 -10.79 -2.01 5.51
C GLY A 69 -11.60 -2.68 6.62
N ARG A 70 -10.96 -2.99 7.75
CA ARG A 70 -11.70 -3.33 8.98
C ARG A 70 -12.12 -2.04 9.68
N SER A 71 -13.41 -1.76 9.65
CA SER A 71 -14.02 -0.57 10.24
C SER A 71 -14.31 -0.75 11.73
N CYS A 72 -13.93 0.25 12.53
CA CYS A 72 -14.54 0.56 13.82
C CYS A 72 -15.17 1.94 13.72
N ILE A 73 -16.51 2.00 13.65
CA ILE A 73 -17.45 3.15 13.74
C ILE A 73 -17.16 4.36 12.82
N ASN A 74 -15.93 4.87 12.72
CA ASN A 74 -15.49 5.93 11.79
C ASN A 74 -14.04 5.76 11.28
N LEU A 75 -13.31 4.75 11.76
CA LEU A 75 -11.90 4.55 11.48
C LEU A 75 -11.64 3.17 10.88
N VAL A 76 -10.88 3.13 9.81
CA VAL A 76 -10.55 1.92 9.08
C VAL A 76 -9.09 1.60 9.25
N SER A 77 -8.77 0.32 9.46
CA SER A 77 -7.39 -0.17 9.52
C SER A 77 -7.13 -1.23 8.44
N LEU A 78 -5.95 -1.14 7.81
CA LEU A 78 -5.40 -2.11 6.87
C LEU A 78 -4.23 -2.85 7.52
N ARG A 79 -4.21 -4.17 7.38
CA ARG A 79 -3.06 -4.98 7.83
C ARG A 79 -2.05 -5.13 6.70
N ILE A 80 -0.77 -5.25 7.07
CA ILE A 80 0.33 -5.51 6.14
C ILE A 80 0.04 -6.73 5.25
N LYS A 81 -0.54 -7.80 5.82
CA LYS A 81 -0.88 -9.02 5.08
C LYS A 81 -1.87 -8.75 3.94
N ASP A 82 -2.89 -7.93 4.20
CA ASP A 82 -3.91 -7.59 3.22
C ASP A 82 -3.31 -6.73 2.09
N ILE A 83 -2.47 -5.74 2.44
CA ILE A 83 -1.72 -4.92 1.48
C ILE A 83 -0.82 -5.78 0.58
N ARG A 84 -0.06 -6.70 1.19
CA ARG A 84 0.82 -7.62 0.46
C ARG A 84 0.05 -8.48 -0.53
N ASN A 85 -1.12 -8.98 -0.12
CA ASN A 85 -1.94 -9.83 -0.98
C ASN A 85 -2.51 -9.06 -2.17
N VAL A 86 -3.03 -7.84 -1.94
CA VAL A 86 -3.57 -7.00 -3.02
C VAL A 86 -2.50 -6.65 -4.04
N LEU A 87 -1.32 -6.21 -3.58
CA LEU A 87 -0.21 -5.89 -4.46
C LEU A 87 0.23 -7.12 -5.26
N ASN A 88 0.45 -8.26 -4.60
CA ASN A 88 0.87 -9.47 -5.31
C ASN A 88 -0.13 -9.88 -6.41
N ASN A 89 -1.44 -9.84 -6.12
CA ASN A 89 -2.47 -10.12 -7.13
C ASN A 89 -2.45 -9.10 -8.28
N TYR A 90 -2.30 -7.80 -7.98
CA TYR A 90 -2.23 -6.76 -9.01
C TYR A 90 -1.08 -6.99 -10.00
N PHE A 91 0.13 -7.29 -9.49
CA PHE A 91 1.29 -7.54 -10.35
C PHE A 91 1.24 -8.88 -11.08
N VAL A 92 0.57 -9.89 -10.51
CA VAL A 92 0.31 -11.17 -11.21
C VAL A 92 -0.59 -10.96 -12.42
N ILE A 93 -1.65 -10.15 -12.28
CA ILE A 93 -2.58 -9.86 -13.39
C ILE A 93 -1.86 -9.11 -14.51
N GLN A 94 -1.01 -8.13 -14.17
CA GLN A 94 -0.28 -7.32 -15.17
C GLN A 94 0.84 -8.08 -15.90
N ARG A 95 1.29 -9.23 -15.37
CA ARG A 95 2.31 -10.09 -15.99
C ARG A 95 1.72 -11.18 -16.89
N ARG A 96 0.40 -11.25 -17.01
CA ARG A 96 -0.34 -12.26 -17.76
C ARG A 96 -0.87 -11.65 -19.06
#